data_AF-A0AAN7WHI6-F1
#
_entry.id   AF-A0AAN7WHI6-F1
#
_cell.length_a   1.000
_cell.length_b   1.000
_cell.length_c   1.000
_cell.angle_alpha   90.00
_cell.angle_beta   90.00
_cell.angle_gamma   90.00
#
_symmetry.space_group_name_H-M   'P 1'
#
loop_
_entity.id
_entity.type
_entity.pdbx_description
1 polymer ?
#
loop_
_entity_poly.entity_id
_entity_poly.type
_entity_poly.pdbx_seq_one_letter_code
_entity_poly.pdbx_strand_id
1 'polypeptide(L)'
;MGRLTSLALYCFMAIFMLDCALEMGLISSTVYWLHNRAGKDFEVNYNGSTFPLHGKPVGLLADQGHTSNGAAGTGFVAVGLGGIFSLCLRSRNSRKAKQSGFSTFMYNLWLTLVILNVLLCLGAIVYVFYLTNTHDNQHINMALAAGLDNKPYPNFVAYPDLFWTPETWLAAVLDLPLTKAADRADIFVCIGGVGLEEPQEASEELRRL
;
A
#
# COMPACT_ATOMS: atom_id res chain seq x y z
N MET A 1 -6.94 24.98 -29.27
CA MET A 1 -7.36 23.94 -28.31
C MET A 1 -8.64 24.45 -27.66
N GLY A 2 -9.77 23.76 -27.81
CA GLY A 2 -11.07 24.27 -27.35
C GLY A 2 -11.14 24.36 -25.82
N ARG A 3 -11.91 25.31 -25.27
CA ARG A 3 -12.12 25.44 -23.81
C ARG A 3 -12.51 24.10 -23.16
N LEU A 4 -13.31 23.28 -23.85
CA LEU A 4 -13.71 21.95 -23.41
C LEU A 4 -12.53 20.98 -23.23
N THR A 5 -11.59 20.92 -24.20
CA THR A 5 -10.40 20.07 -24.10
C THR A 5 -9.48 20.48 -22.95
N SER A 6 -9.41 21.78 -22.63
CA SER A 6 -8.63 22.26 -21.50
C SER A 6 -9.30 21.91 -20.17
N LEU A 7 -10.64 22.03 -20.08
CA LEU A 7 -11.40 21.70 -18.89
C LEU A 7 -11.29 20.21 -18.54
N ALA A 8 -11.50 19.35 -19.54
CA ALA A 8 -11.40 17.89 -19.38
C ALA A 8 -10.02 17.49 -18.85
N LEU A 9 -8.94 18.07 -19.40
CA LEU A 9 -7.58 17.79 -18.95
C LEU A 9 -7.33 18.17 -17.48
N TYR A 10 -7.85 19.32 -17.05
CA TYR A 10 -7.75 19.73 -15.64
C TYR A 10 -8.55 18.79 -14.73
N CYS A 11 -9.75 18.37 -15.13
CA CYS A 11 -10.55 17.40 -14.38
C CYS A 11 -9.82 16.06 -14.25
N PHE A 12 -9.31 15.51 -15.35
CA PHE A 12 -8.56 14.24 -15.32
C PHE A 12 -7.31 14.32 -14.45
N MET A 13 -6.56 15.43 -14.53
CA MET A 13 -5.42 15.64 -13.64
C MET A 13 -5.83 15.72 -12.16
N ALA A 14 -6.92 16.41 -11.84
CA ALA A 14 -7.39 16.52 -10.46
C ALA A 14 -7.78 15.15 -9.90
N ILE A 15 -8.52 14.35 -10.68
CA ILE A 15 -8.89 12.98 -10.31
C ILE A 15 -7.64 12.12 -10.14
N PHE A 16 -6.71 12.17 -11.09
CA PHE A 16 -5.45 11.41 -11.03
C PHE A 16 -4.57 11.79 -9.82
N MET A 17 -4.49 13.08 -9.49
CA MET A 17 -3.75 13.52 -8.31
C MET A 17 -4.43 13.08 -7.01
N LEU A 18 -5.76 13.09 -6.96
CA LEU A 18 -6.52 12.58 -5.82
C LEU A 18 -6.26 11.08 -5.63
N ASP A 19 -6.32 10.31 -6.71
CA ASP A 19 -6.00 8.87 -6.74
C ASP A 19 -4.59 8.60 -6.20
N CYS A 20 -3.57 9.29 -6.74
CA CYS A 20 -2.19 9.18 -6.25
C CYS A 20 -2.06 9.54 -4.76
N ALA A 21 -2.76 10.57 -4.29
CA ALA A 21 -2.72 10.98 -2.89
C ALA A 21 -3.38 9.96 -1.96
N LEU A 22 -4.49 9.35 -2.40
CA LEU A 22 -5.16 8.27 -1.67
C LEU A 22 -4.26 7.04 -1.59
N GLU A 23 -3.68 6.60 -2.70
CA GLU A 23 -2.76 5.46 -2.74
C GLU A 23 -1.55 5.66 -1.81
N MET A 24 -0.87 6.82 -1.90
CA MET A 24 0.23 7.12 -0.97
C MET A 24 -0.24 7.15 0.48
N GLY A 25 -1.43 7.68 0.77
CA GLY A 25 -2.01 7.74 2.10
C GLY A 25 -2.30 6.36 2.67
N LEU A 26 -2.88 5.47 1.86
CA LEU A 26 -3.16 4.08 2.20
C LEU A 26 -1.87 3.30 2.44
N ILE A 27 -0.89 3.38 1.53
CA ILE A 27 0.39 2.69 1.71
C ILE A 27 1.13 3.21 2.95
N SER A 28 1.11 4.52 3.19
CA SER A 28 1.75 5.11 4.37
C SER A 28 1.08 4.67 5.67
N SER A 29 -0.25 4.53 5.70
CA SER A 29 -0.96 4.03 6.88
C SER A 29 -0.65 2.56 7.14
N THR A 30 -0.58 1.72 6.10
CA THR A 30 -0.15 0.31 6.21
C THR A 30 1.28 0.21 6.73
N VAL A 31 2.22 1.00 6.19
CA VAL A 31 3.61 1.03 6.66
C VAL A 31 3.70 1.48 8.13
N TYR A 32 2.95 2.53 8.49
CA TYR A 32 2.88 2.98 9.87
C TYR A 32 2.35 1.90 10.81
N TRP A 33 1.25 1.24 10.45
CA TRP A 33 0.68 0.15 11.23
C TRP A 33 1.65 -1.02 11.35
N LEU A 34 2.35 -1.37 10.26
CA LEU A 34 3.37 -2.41 10.25
C LEU A 34 4.51 -2.06 11.21
N HIS A 35 4.98 -0.82 11.26
CA HIS A 35 6.01 -0.40 12.21
C HIS A 35 5.51 -0.36 13.67
N ASN A 36 4.27 0.03 13.92
CA ASN A 36 3.77 0.28 15.27
C ASN A 36 3.07 -0.93 15.91
N ARG A 37 2.09 -1.53 15.22
CA ARG A 37 1.32 -2.67 15.73
C ARG A 37 1.97 -4.00 15.39
N ALA A 38 2.35 -4.21 14.13
CA ALA A 38 3.00 -5.46 13.71
C ALA A 38 4.46 -5.57 14.19
N GLY A 39 5.07 -4.47 14.66
CA GLY A 39 6.34 -4.51 15.40
C GLY A 39 6.23 -5.15 16.79
N LYS A 40 5.01 -5.46 17.25
CA LYS A 40 4.72 -6.18 18.50
C LYS A 40 4.30 -7.62 18.20
N ASP A 41 4.02 -8.37 19.24
CA ASP A 41 3.55 -9.73 19.18
C ASP A 41 2.01 -9.85 19.10
N PHE A 42 1.57 -11.01 18.62
CA PHE A 42 0.21 -11.52 18.65
C PHE A 42 0.18 -12.78 19.52
N GLU A 43 -0.75 -12.86 20.46
CA GLU A 43 -0.92 -14.06 21.27
C GLU A 43 -1.77 -15.08 20.51
N VAL A 44 -1.23 -16.28 20.34
CA VAL A 44 -1.88 -17.37 19.59
C VAL A 44 -2.10 -18.56 20.51
N ASN A 45 -3.28 -19.18 20.44
CA ASN A 45 -3.59 -20.41 21.18
C ASN A 45 -3.19 -21.65 20.38
N TYR A 46 -2.42 -22.56 20.96
CA TYR A 46 -2.06 -23.83 20.35
C TYR A 46 -1.89 -24.92 21.39
N ASN A 47 -2.54 -26.06 21.16
CA ASN A 47 -2.51 -27.24 22.05
C ASN A 47 -2.80 -26.93 23.54
N GLY A 48 -3.69 -25.96 23.80
CA GLY A 48 -4.11 -25.60 25.16
C GLY A 48 -3.15 -24.65 25.89
N SER A 49 -2.09 -24.18 25.23
CA SER A 49 -1.20 -23.13 25.70
C SER A 49 -1.24 -21.91 24.77
N THR A 50 -0.81 -20.76 25.26
CA THR A 50 -0.59 -19.58 24.41
C THR A 50 0.89 -19.35 24.16
N PHE A 51 1.24 -18.89 22.96
CA PHE A 51 2.58 -18.43 22.64
C PHE A 51 2.52 -17.10 21.89
N PRO A 52 3.53 -16.22 22.05
CA PRO A 52 3.61 -14.98 21.31
C PRO A 52 4.19 -15.22 19.90
N LEU A 53 3.50 -14.77 18.86
CA LEU A 53 4.00 -14.72 17.49
C LEU A 53 4.42 -13.28 17.16
N HIS A 54 5.65 -13.06 16.69
CA HIS A 54 6.07 -11.73 16.28
C HIS A 54 5.26 -11.27 15.06
N GLY A 55 4.81 -10.01 15.04
CA GLY A 55 3.92 -9.51 14.01
C GLY A 55 4.56 -9.32 12.64
N LYS A 56 5.87 -9.56 12.48
CA LYS A 56 6.56 -9.59 11.18
C LYS A 56 7.31 -10.92 11.00
N PRO A 57 7.31 -11.50 9.79
CA PRO A 57 8.23 -12.57 9.46
C PRO A 57 9.62 -12.01 9.13
N VAL A 58 10.64 -12.87 9.14
CA VAL A 58 11.99 -12.53 8.68
C VAL A 58 11.98 -12.20 7.19
N GLY A 59 11.26 -13.00 6.39
CA GLY A 59 11.16 -12.87 4.94
C GLY A 59 10.09 -11.90 4.46
N LEU A 60 9.94 -10.71 5.08
CA LEU A 60 8.92 -9.75 4.68
C LEU A 60 9.31 -8.97 3.40
N LEU A 61 8.52 -9.12 2.35
CA LEU A 61 8.69 -8.48 1.03
C LEU A 61 8.08 -7.06 1.02
N ALA A 62 8.65 -6.14 1.80
CA ALA A 62 8.14 -4.76 1.90
C ALA A 62 8.38 -3.90 0.64
N ASP A 63 9.27 -4.33 -0.26
CA ASP A 63 9.67 -3.58 -1.45
C ASP A 63 8.53 -3.33 -2.44
N GLN A 64 7.49 -4.18 -2.43
CA GLN A 64 6.29 -3.97 -3.23
C GLN A 64 5.54 -2.68 -2.83
N GLY A 65 5.46 -2.41 -1.52
CA GLY A 65 4.82 -1.20 -0.98
C GLY A 65 5.66 0.03 -1.28
N HIS A 66 6.99 -0.07 -1.17
CA HIS A 66 7.90 1.00 -1.57
C HIS A 66 7.79 1.33 -3.07
N THR A 67 7.68 0.30 -3.92
CA THR A 67 7.55 0.46 -5.37
C THR A 67 6.23 1.14 -5.73
N SER A 68 5.11 0.70 -5.15
CA SER A 68 3.80 1.31 -5.39
C SER A 68 3.75 2.76 -4.90
N ASN A 69 4.30 3.04 -3.71
CA ASN A 69 4.39 4.40 -3.17
C ASN A 69 5.27 5.31 -4.05
N GLY A 70 6.40 4.80 -4.55
CA GLY A 70 7.26 5.53 -5.48
C GLY A 70 6.57 5.87 -6.79
N ALA A 71 5.76 4.95 -7.34
CA ALA A 71 4.95 5.17 -8.53
C ALA A 71 3.86 6.24 -8.29
N ALA A 72 3.10 6.12 -7.20
CA ALA A 72 2.06 7.08 -6.84
C ALA A 72 2.65 8.48 -6.55
N GLY A 73 3.78 8.56 -5.84
CA GLY A 73 4.47 9.82 -5.57
C GLY A 73 5.01 10.50 -6.82
N THR A 74 5.56 9.71 -7.76
CA THR A 74 5.98 10.23 -9.07
C THR A 74 4.79 10.75 -9.86
N GLY A 75 3.66 10.03 -9.84
CA GLY A 75 2.41 10.47 -10.44
C GLY A 75 1.93 11.81 -9.86
N PHE A 76 1.87 11.92 -8.54
CA PHE A 76 1.42 13.15 -7.88
C PHE A 76 2.30 14.37 -8.23
N VAL A 77 3.62 14.21 -8.11
CA VAL A 77 4.57 15.32 -8.26
C VAL A 77 4.88 15.60 -9.73
N ALA A 78 5.44 14.62 -10.46
CA ALA A 78 5.96 14.85 -11.80
C ALA A 78 4.82 15.02 -12.82
N VAL A 79 3.77 14.22 -12.71
CA VAL A 79 2.63 14.28 -13.64
C VAL A 79 1.60 15.31 -13.18
N GLY A 80 1.18 15.28 -11.92
CA GLY A 80 0.20 16.20 -11.35
C GLY A 80 0.70 17.65 -11.30
N LEU A 81 1.63 17.95 -10.39
CA LEU A 81 2.16 19.31 -10.23
C LEU A 81 2.91 19.79 -11.48
N GLY A 82 3.71 18.91 -12.11
CA GLY A 82 4.40 19.21 -13.37
C GLY A 82 3.43 19.52 -14.52
N GLY A 83 2.25 18.90 -14.55
CA GLY A 83 1.19 19.18 -15.51
C GLY A 83 0.53 20.53 -15.29
N ILE A 84 0.21 20.86 -14.03
CA ILE A 84 -0.33 22.19 -13.69
C ILE A 84 0.67 23.26 -14.13
N PHE A 85 1.95 23.09 -13.79
CA PHE A 85 3.01 24.02 -14.15
C PHE A 85 3.14 24.19 -15.68
N SER A 86 3.21 23.09 -16.42
CA SER A 86 3.37 23.09 -17.88
C SER A 86 2.18 23.73 -18.60
N LEU A 87 0.95 23.46 -18.15
CA LEU A 87 -0.26 24.07 -18.69
C LEU A 87 -0.35 25.57 -18.34
N CYS A 88 0.04 25.95 -17.13
CA CYS A 88 0.10 27.36 -16.73
C CYS A 88 1.06 28.16 -17.61
N LEU A 89 2.27 27.63 -17.86
CA LEU A 89 3.26 28.24 -18.75
C LEU A 89 2.71 28.41 -20.17
N ARG A 90 2.08 27.36 -20.71
CA ARG A 90 1.47 27.40 -22.04
C ARG A 90 0.34 28.44 -22.14
N SER A 91 -0.53 28.52 -21.12
CA SER A 91 -1.63 29.50 -21.07
C SER A 91 -1.12 30.96 -21.02
N ARG A 92 0.01 31.20 -20.34
CA ARG A 92 0.62 32.53 -20.23
C ARG A 92 1.26 32.98 -21.54
N ASN A 93 1.94 32.08 -22.24
CA ASN A 93 2.57 32.40 -23.53
C ASN A 93 1.55 32.58 -24.65
N SER A 94 0.49 31.79 -24.68
CA SER A 94 -0.61 31.98 -25.66
C SER A 94 -1.28 33.34 -25.51
N ARG A 95 -1.35 33.89 -24.28
CA ARG A 95 -1.89 35.24 -24.02
C ARG A 95 -0.95 36.37 -24.44
N LYS A 96 0.37 36.12 -24.49
CA LYS A 96 1.39 37.11 -24.85
C LYS A 96 1.76 37.11 -26.33
N ALA A 97 1.05 36.34 -27.17
CA ALA A 97 1.32 36.15 -28.60
C ALA A 97 2.78 35.76 -28.94
N LYS A 98 3.53 35.23 -27.96
CA LYS A 98 4.95 34.90 -28.08
C LYS A 98 5.15 33.45 -27.69
N GLN A 99 5.38 32.61 -28.69
CA GLN A 99 5.66 31.20 -28.48
C GLN A 99 7.11 31.06 -27.97
N SER A 100 7.28 30.84 -26.67
CA SER A 100 8.61 30.59 -26.10
C SER A 100 9.00 29.12 -26.30
N GLY A 101 10.20 28.89 -26.83
CA GLY A 101 10.79 27.54 -26.94
C GLY A 101 10.81 26.80 -25.60
N PHE A 102 11.02 27.52 -24.49
CA PHE A 102 11.00 26.95 -23.13
C PHE A 102 9.64 26.34 -22.76
N SER A 103 8.53 26.98 -23.10
CA SER A 103 7.20 26.44 -22.80
C SER A 103 6.87 25.21 -23.63
N THR A 104 7.42 25.11 -24.84
CA THR A 104 7.27 23.92 -25.69
C THR A 104 8.13 22.77 -25.13
N PHE A 105 9.37 23.06 -24.74
CA PHE A 105 10.25 22.11 -24.07
C PHE A 105 9.64 21.55 -22.79
N MET A 106 9.16 22.40 -21.87
CA MET A 106 8.55 21.96 -20.62
C MET A 106 7.32 21.08 -20.85
N TYR A 107 6.48 21.42 -21.84
CA TYR A 107 5.31 20.62 -22.17
C TYR A 107 5.70 19.23 -22.73
N ASN A 108 6.71 19.17 -23.60
CA ASN A 108 7.21 17.90 -24.13
C ASN A 108 7.87 17.05 -23.04
N LEU A 109 8.65 17.66 -22.16
CA LEU A 109 9.24 16.99 -21.00
C LEU A 109 8.15 16.40 -20.09
N TRP A 110 7.11 17.18 -19.79
CA TRP A 110 5.97 16.70 -19.02
C TRP A 110 5.26 15.52 -19.70
N LEU A 111 5.00 15.58 -21.02
CA LEU A 111 4.43 14.45 -21.75
C LEU A 111 5.31 13.20 -21.68
N THR A 112 6.63 13.34 -21.79
CA THR A 112 7.55 12.21 -21.62
C THR A 112 7.45 11.64 -20.20
N LEU A 113 7.38 12.48 -19.17
CA LEU A 113 7.22 12.04 -17.78
C LEU A 113 5.88 11.33 -17.55
N VAL A 114 4.80 11.74 -18.22
CA VAL A 114 3.51 11.03 -18.20
C VAL A 114 3.68 9.61 -18.73
N ILE A 115 4.32 9.44 -19.89
CA ILE A 115 4.54 8.11 -20.49
C ILE A 115 5.40 7.24 -19.57
N LEU A 116 6.50 7.78 -19.04
CA LEU A 116 7.37 7.06 -18.11
C LEU A 116 6.64 6.69 -16.82
N ASN A 117 5.77 7.56 -16.31
CA ASN A 117 4.96 7.26 -15.12
C ASN A 117 3.95 6.15 -15.39
N VAL A 118 3.31 6.13 -16.56
CA VAL A 118 2.41 5.03 -16.95
C VAL A 118 3.15 3.70 -16.99
N LEU A 119 4.36 3.66 -17.58
CA LEU A 119 5.19 2.46 -17.59
C LEU A 119 5.62 2.03 -16.18
N LEU A 120 5.97 2.99 -15.32
CA LEU A 120 6.31 2.74 -13.92
C LEU A 120 5.12 2.16 -13.14
N CYS A 121 3.93 2.74 -13.28
CA CYS A 121 2.70 2.24 -12.67
C CYS A 121 2.36 0.84 -13.17
N LEU A 122 2.46 0.58 -14.48
CA LEU A 122 2.22 -0.75 -15.04
C LEU A 122 3.21 -1.77 -14.48
N GLY A 123 4.49 -1.43 -14.42
CA GLY A 123 5.52 -2.27 -13.82
C GLY A 123 5.26 -2.54 -12.34
N ALA A 124 4.89 -1.51 -11.57
CA ALA A 124 4.55 -1.63 -10.15
C ALA A 124 3.34 -2.54 -9.93
N ILE A 125 2.28 -2.36 -10.71
CA ILE A 125 1.08 -3.22 -10.65
C ILE A 125 1.47 -4.68 -10.94
N VAL A 126 2.15 -4.95 -12.06
CA VAL A 126 2.56 -6.32 -12.41
C VAL A 126 3.44 -6.93 -11.32
N TYR A 127 4.39 -6.16 -10.78
CA TYR A 127 5.28 -6.61 -9.71
C TYR A 127 4.52 -6.97 -8.43
N VAL A 128 3.63 -6.09 -7.95
CA VAL A 128 2.81 -6.31 -6.75
C VAL A 128 1.91 -7.53 -6.95
N PHE A 129 1.14 -7.59 -8.05
CA PHE A 129 0.27 -8.73 -8.32
C PHE A 129 1.03 -10.04 -8.45
N TYR A 130 2.20 -10.03 -9.11
CA TYR A 130 3.02 -11.22 -9.25
C TYR A 130 3.48 -11.74 -7.89
N LEU A 131 4.01 -10.86 -7.03
CA LEU A 131 4.45 -11.26 -5.70
C LEU A 131 3.28 -11.74 -4.83
N THR A 132 2.20 -10.97 -4.74
CA THR A 132 1.04 -11.36 -3.92
C THR A 132 0.48 -12.71 -4.35
N ASN A 133 0.32 -12.97 -5.66
CA ASN A 133 -0.20 -14.26 -6.14
C ASN A 133 0.79 -15.41 -5.97
N THR A 134 2.10 -15.16 -6.14
CA THR A 134 3.13 -16.22 -5.99
C THR A 134 3.23 -16.68 -4.53
N HIS A 135 2.89 -15.79 -3.60
CA HIS A 135 2.94 -16.02 -2.16
C HIS A 135 1.55 -16.24 -1.54
N ASP A 136 0.52 -16.46 -2.37
CA ASP A 136 -0.84 -16.70 -1.89
C ASP A 136 -1.00 -18.12 -1.32
N ASN A 137 -2.00 -18.30 -0.45
CA ASN A 137 -2.32 -19.57 0.23
C ASN A 137 -1.16 -20.19 1.03
N GLN A 138 -0.17 -19.39 1.41
CA GLN A 138 0.85 -19.80 2.36
C GLN A 138 0.25 -19.80 3.78
N HIS A 139 0.57 -20.83 4.58
CA HIS A 139 0.06 -20.95 5.95
C HIS A 139 1.22 -20.98 6.95
N ILE A 140 0.97 -20.43 8.14
CA ILE A 140 1.95 -20.45 9.24
C ILE A 140 1.97 -21.86 9.84
N ASN A 141 3.16 -22.46 9.89
CA ASN A 141 3.34 -23.74 10.56
C ASN A 141 3.30 -23.53 12.09
N MET A 142 2.19 -23.91 12.70
CA MET A 142 1.94 -23.72 14.13
C MET A 142 2.94 -24.46 15.04
N ALA A 143 3.42 -25.63 14.63
CA ALA A 143 4.43 -26.37 15.40
C ALA A 143 5.79 -25.66 15.38
N LEU A 144 6.17 -25.10 14.22
CA LEU A 144 7.36 -24.27 14.12
C LEU A 144 7.18 -22.98 14.93
N ALA A 145 6.08 -22.26 14.72
CA ALA A 145 5.81 -20.99 15.38
C ALA A 145 5.76 -21.11 16.91
N ALA A 146 5.13 -22.16 17.45
CA ALA A 146 5.11 -22.43 18.89
C ALA A 146 6.47 -22.86 19.46
N GLY A 147 7.32 -23.46 18.62
CA GLY A 147 8.70 -23.81 18.97
C GLY A 147 9.66 -22.61 18.94
N LEU A 148 9.25 -21.49 18.33
CA LEU A 148 9.98 -20.24 18.43
C LEU A 148 9.74 -19.66 19.83
N ASP A 149 10.77 -19.65 20.66
CA ASP A 149 10.79 -18.95 21.96
C ASP A 149 10.84 -17.43 21.72
N ASN A 150 9.80 -16.91 21.06
CA ASN A 150 9.67 -15.51 20.74
C ASN A 150 9.48 -14.72 22.05
N LYS A 151 10.31 -13.70 22.24
CA LYS A 151 10.31 -12.89 23.45
C LYS A 151 9.82 -11.47 23.15
N PRO A 152 9.31 -10.76 24.16
CA PRO A 152 9.06 -9.33 24.03
C PRO A 152 10.32 -8.59 23.57
N TYR A 153 10.11 -7.45 22.92
CA TYR A 153 11.19 -6.54 22.52
C TYR A 153 12.17 -6.29 23.69
N PRO A 154 13.49 -6.30 23.46
CA PRO A 154 14.20 -6.31 22.17
C PRO A 154 14.55 -7.70 21.61
N ASN A 155 14.25 -8.79 22.32
CA ASN A 155 14.76 -10.13 21.98
C ASN A 155 13.76 -10.98 21.18
N PHE A 156 12.91 -10.34 20.37
CA PHE A 156 11.90 -11.03 19.59
C PHE A 156 12.54 -11.94 18.54
N VAL A 157 11.87 -13.04 18.26
CA VAL A 157 12.26 -14.01 17.24
C VAL A 157 11.15 -14.02 16.20
N ALA A 158 11.45 -13.44 15.04
CA ALA A 158 10.53 -13.40 13.91
C ALA A 158 10.39 -14.77 13.25
N TYR A 159 9.23 -15.02 12.65
CA TYR A 159 8.97 -16.27 11.94
C TYR A 159 9.93 -16.41 10.74
N PRO A 160 10.78 -17.46 10.68
CA PRO A 160 11.88 -17.51 9.73
C PRO A 160 11.51 -18.16 8.39
N ASP A 161 10.37 -18.83 8.32
CA ASP A 161 10.02 -19.66 7.17
C ASP A 161 9.20 -18.87 6.13
N LEU A 162 9.45 -19.19 4.87
CA LEU A 162 8.86 -18.57 3.69
C LEU A 162 9.11 -17.04 3.55
N PHE A 163 8.86 -16.55 2.35
CA PHE A 163 8.75 -15.12 2.08
C PHE A 163 7.29 -14.74 2.00
N TRP A 164 6.98 -13.56 2.52
CA TRP A 164 5.61 -13.10 2.67
C TRP A 164 5.48 -11.67 2.20
N THR A 165 4.40 -11.38 1.49
CA THR A 165 3.96 -10.00 1.33
C THR A 165 3.23 -9.55 2.61
N PRO A 166 3.14 -8.24 2.92
CA PRO A 166 2.34 -7.76 4.04
C PRO A 166 0.90 -8.30 4.04
N GLU A 167 0.26 -8.39 2.87
CA GLU A 167 -1.13 -8.85 2.74
C GLU A 167 -1.24 -10.35 3.05
N THR A 168 -0.39 -11.18 2.44
CA THR A 168 -0.41 -12.65 2.63
C THR A 168 0.00 -13.06 4.03
N TRP A 169 0.97 -12.37 4.63
CA TRP A 169 1.34 -12.57 6.04
C TRP A 169 0.17 -12.30 6.98
N LEU A 170 -0.49 -11.15 6.83
CA LEU A 170 -1.58 -10.76 7.72
C LEU A 170 -2.83 -11.61 7.52
N ALA A 171 -3.11 -12.05 6.29
CA ALA A 171 -4.14 -13.06 6.04
C ALA A 171 -3.84 -14.37 6.78
N ALA A 172 -2.59 -14.86 6.70
CA ALA A 172 -2.21 -16.07 7.42
C ALA A 172 -2.23 -15.91 8.95
N VAL A 173 -1.93 -14.71 9.47
CA VAL A 173 -2.08 -14.41 10.91
C VAL A 173 -3.56 -14.38 11.33
N LEU A 174 -4.46 -13.89 10.47
CA LEU A 174 -5.90 -13.91 10.73
C LEU A 174 -6.46 -15.34 10.78
N ASP A 175 -5.91 -16.27 10.01
CA ASP A 175 -6.31 -17.68 10.06
C ASP A 175 -5.93 -18.37 11.39
N LEU A 176 -5.03 -17.76 12.18
CA LEU A 176 -4.63 -18.30 13.46
C LEU A 176 -5.71 -18.10 14.55
N PRO A 177 -5.76 -19.00 15.56
CA PRO A 177 -6.58 -18.82 16.75
C PRO A 177 -5.98 -17.74 17.67
N LEU A 178 -6.14 -16.48 17.28
CA LEU A 178 -5.72 -15.31 18.05
C LEU A 178 -6.50 -15.20 19.37
N THR A 179 -5.80 -14.92 20.47
CA THR A 179 -6.41 -14.80 21.80
C THR A 179 -7.24 -13.52 21.98
N LYS A 180 -6.92 -12.46 21.24
CA LYS A 180 -7.55 -11.13 21.37
C LYS A 180 -8.36 -10.80 20.12
N ALA A 181 -9.67 -10.62 20.28
CA ALA A 181 -10.55 -10.20 19.18
C ALA A 181 -10.18 -8.82 18.61
N ALA A 182 -9.67 -7.92 19.46
CA ALA A 182 -9.17 -6.60 19.03
C ALA A 182 -8.03 -6.70 18.01
N ASP A 183 -7.14 -7.69 18.15
CA ASP A 183 -6.02 -7.88 17.21
C ASP A 183 -6.55 -8.28 15.83
N ARG A 184 -7.58 -9.14 15.79
CA ARG A 184 -8.25 -9.54 14.55
C ARG A 184 -8.91 -8.33 13.85
N ALA A 185 -9.62 -7.50 14.61
CA ALA A 185 -10.26 -6.29 14.08
C ALA A 185 -9.22 -5.28 13.54
N ASP A 186 -8.14 -5.05 14.28
CA ASP A 186 -7.06 -4.14 13.88
C ASP A 186 -6.37 -4.61 12.58
N ILE A 187 -6.10 -5.91 12.45
CA ILE A 187 -5.51 -6.48 11.23
C ILE A 187 -6.48 -6.32 10.05
N PHE A 188 -7.77 -6.62 10.25
CA PHE A 188 -8.80 -6.53 9.21
C PHE A 188 -8.91 -5.12 8.61
N VAL A 189 -8.90 -4.09 9.48
CA VAL A 189 -8.89 -2.68 9.05
C VAL A 189 -7.64 -2.35 8.26
N CYS A 190 -6.47 -2.87 8.66
CA CYS A 190 -5.20 -2.59 7.98
C CYS A 190 -5.13 -3.19 6.56
N ILE A 191 -5.65 -4.40 6.35
CA ILE A 191 -5.65 -5.05 5.02
C ILE A 191 -6.87 -4.71 4.17
N GLY A 192 -7.75 -3.82 4.65
CA GLY A 192 -8.86 -3.25 3.88
C GLY A 192 -10.07 -4.16 3.68
N GLY A 193 -10.21 -5.26 4.44
CA GLY A 193 -11.36 -6.16 4.37
C GLY A 193 -11.65 -6.77 3.00
N VAL A 194 -10.69 -6.75 2.06
CA VAL A 194 -10.91 -7.26 0.71
C VAL A 194 -10.83 -8.78 0.73
N GLY A 195 -11.99 -9.43 0.69
CA GLY A 195 -12.12 -10.87 0.42
C GLY A 195 -12.24 -11.80 1.63
N LEU A 196 -12.28 -11.26 2.87
CA LEU A 196 -12.57 -12.06 4.07
C LEU A 196 -13.94 -11.64 4.61
N GLU A 197 -14.85 -12.62 4.79
CA GLU A 197 -16.14 -12.40 5.45
C GLU A 197 -15.90 -11.73 6.80
N GLU A 198 -16.66 -10.67 7.09
CA GLU A 198 -16.66 -10.02 8.39
C GLU A 198 -16.87 -11.09 9.47
N PRO A 199 -15.94 -11.27 10.43
CA PRO A 199 -16.12 -12.28 11.46
C PRO A 199 -17.39 -11.93 12.24
N GLN A 200 -18.39 -12.81 12.23
CA GLN A 200 -19.70 -12.59 12.88
C GLN A 200 -19.57 -12.15 14.35
N GLU A 201 -18.50 -12.53 15.04
CA GLU A 201 -18.18 -12.08 16.40
C GLU A 201 -17.92 -10.58 16.53
N ALA A 202 -17.21 -9.97 15.57
CA ALA A 202 -16.92 -8.53 15.60
C ALA A 202 -18.20 -7.69 15.34
N SER A 203 -19.07 -8.21 14.48
CA SER A 203 -20.40 -7.64 14.21
C SER A 203 -21.33 -7.69 15.44
N GLU A 204 -21.22 -8.71 16.29
CA GLU A 204 -22.05 -8.83 17.50
C GLU A 204 -21.55 -7.94 18.65
N GLU A 205 -20.25 -7.78 18.84
CA GLU A 205 -19.72 -6.87 19.88
C GLU A 205 -20.01 -5.41 19.55
N LEU A 206 -19.89 -4.98 18.30
CA LEU A 206 -20.24 -3.62 17.87
C LEU A 206 -21.74 -3.30 17.99
N ARG A 207 -22.62 -4.31 17.99
CA ARG A 207 -24.06 -4.14 18.22
C ARG A 207 -24.44 -4.12 19.70
N ARG A 208 -23.52 -4.46 20.60
CA ARG A 208 -23.73 -4.45 22.06
C ARG A 208 -23.19 -3.17 22.74
N LEU A 209 -22.51 -2.31 21.98
CA LEU A 209 -22.12 -0.94 22.38
C LEU A 209 -23.14 0.06 21.84
#